data_AF-A0A5K7X3U2-F1
#
_entry.id   AF-A0A5K7X3U2-F1
#
_cell.length_a   1.000
_cell.length_b   1.000
_cell.length_c   1.000
_cell.angle_alpha   90.00
_cell.angle_beta   90.00
_cell.angle_gamma   90.00
#
_symmetry.space_group_name_H-M   'P 1'
#
loop_
_entity.id
_entity.type
_entity.pdbx_description
1 polymer ?
#
loop_
_entity_poly.entity_id
_entity_poly.type
_entity_poly.pdbx_seq_one_letter_code
_entity_poly.pdbx_strand_id
1 'polypeptide(L)'
;MSSEHEHPIDERASAWLDGQHGLAASDAQAMSSAERRRLVDLQWIDALLGHAAPAEAAATDRSVASVLAQLESPSRTPKRKTSRRPVRFRRLLPAISLSSVALAAALLLAVGFWWQRSAEQAMAMVELSYQAALAPRDRTYSVLVERTNGTMRPITAHLTVRGGDKFLFEKQGPLGATIRLGTDGVGYWFIPPQGPIVRANSDEFLPGWMRRTSTDLPHLQVSTLLERMRDYYQLQRLPAESLVPGGPELSHLKATWSAGKLKPSKYGRTPPEQVELWADPATGVVEQLVLTLPIDASRRQAHEVTLRLVEERSLSDEAYRAEYYAPERDSVMAPRE
;
A
#
# COMPACT_ATOMS: atom_id res chain seq x y z
N MET A 1 2.70 52.78 -2.35
CA MET A 1 2.78 51.71 -1.32
C MET A 1 1.35 51.33 -1.00
N SER A 2 0.78 50.39 -1.76
CA SER A 2 -0.56 49.86 -1.52
C SER A 2 -0.39 48.62 -0.65
N SER A 3 -0.82 48.69 0.59
CA SER A 3 -0.97 47.53 1.47
C SER A 3 -2.11 46.67 0.93
N GLU A 4 -1.79 45.54 0.29
CA GLU A 4 -2.78 44.49 0.02
C GLU A 4 -3.44 44.10 1.33
N HIS A 5 -4.77 44.30 1.42
CA HIS A 5 -5.56 43.72 2.50
C HIS A 5 -5.70 42.23 2.20
N GLU A 6 -4.90 41.41 2.86
CA GLU A 6 -5.10 39.95 2.86
C GLU A 6 -6.52 39.65 3.34
N HIS A 7 -7.22 38.79 2.59
CA HIS A 7 -8.60 38.45 2.90
C HIS A 7 -8.60 37.70 4.24
N PRO A 8 -9.50 38.01 5.20
CA PRO A 8 -9.49 37.40 6.54
C PRO A 8 -9.65 35.88 6.55
N ILE A 9 -10.03 35.29 5.41
CA ILE A 9 -10.10 33.85 5.22
C ILE A 9 -8.76 33.22 4.85
N ASP A 10 -7.89 33.96 4.16
CA ASP A 10 -6.57 33.50 3.76
C ASP A 10 -5.67 33.45 5.01
N GLU A 11 -5.78 34.44 5.92
CA GLU A 11 -5.08 34.45 7.22
C GLU A 11 -5.55 33.31 8.14
N ARG A 12 -6.86 33.05 8.19
CA ARG A 12 -7.44 31.91 8.93
C ARG A 12 -7.05 30.57 8.32
N ALA A 13 -6.99 30.46 7.00
CA ALA A 13 -6.54 29.27 6.31
C ALA A 13 -5.06 29.01 6.59
N SER A 14 -4.22 30.05 6.57
CA SER A 14 -2.79 29.97 6.88
C SER A 14 -2.55 29.50 8.33
N ALA A 15 -3.18 30.14 9.31
CA ALA A 15 -3.08 29.74 10.72
C ALA A 15 -3.58 28.30 10.99
N TRP A 16 -4.53 27.83 10.17
CA TRP A 16 -5.05 26.46 10.21
C TRP A 16 -4.07 25.45 9.59
N LEU A 17 -3.47 25.78 8.44
CA LEU A 17 -2.47 24.95 7.76
C LEU A 17 -1.20 24.79 8.61
N ASP A 18 -0.82 25.83 9.34
CA ASP A 18 0.29 25.82 10.31
C ASP A 18 -0.02 25.03 11.59
N GLY A 19 -1.23 24.46 11.72
CA GLY A 19 -1.62 23.58 12.81
C GLY A 19 -1.84 24.30 14.15
N GLN A 20 -1.96 25.63 14.16
CA GLN A 20 -2.10 26.39 15.41
C GLN A 20 -3.52 26.28 16.00
N HIS A 21 -4.56 26.10 15.18
CA HIS A 21 -5.95 25.91 15.62
C HIS A 21 -6.70 24.87 14.78
N GLY A 22 -7.35 23.89 15.42
CA GLY A 22 -8.27 22.98 14.74
C GLY A 22 -9.62 23.65 14.48
N LEU A 23 -10.15 23.58 13.25
CA LEU A 23 -11.49 24.08 12.92
C LEU A 23 -12.55 23.27 13.67
N ALA A 24 -13.26 23.88 14.61
CA ALA A 24 -14.44 23.28 15.21
C ALA A 24 -15.55 23.17 14.15
N ALA A 25 -16.34 22.10 14.19
CA ALA A 25 -17.42 21.89 13.23
C ALA A 25 -18.46 23.04 13.24
N SER A 26 -18.58 23.75 14.37
CA SER A 26 -19.39 24.97 14.52
C SER A 26 -18.88 26.14 13.67
N ASP A 27 -17.56 26.28 13.55
CA ASP A 27 -16.94 27.40 12.84
C ASP A 27 -17.08 27.22 11.32
N ALA A 28 -16.96 25.97 10.85
CA ALA A 28 -17.20 25.60 9.46
C ALA A 28 -18.67 25.78 9.04
N GLN A 29 -19.62 25.66 9.98
CA GLN A 29 -21.05 25.88 9.71
C GLN A 29 -21.42 27.37 9.67
N ALA A 30 -20.72 28.22 10.42
CA ALA A 30 -20.91 29.67 10.41
C ALA A 30 -20.40 30.35 9.12
N MET A 31 -19.55 29.66 8.34
CA MET A 31 -19.01 30.19 7.08
C MET A 31 -20.04 30.19 5.96
N SER A 32 -20.01 31.26 5.16
CA SER A 32 -20.76 31.32 3.90
C SER A 32 -20.30 30.21 2.94
N SER A 33 -21.14 29.88 1.96
CA SER A 33 -20.79 28.87 0.95
C SER A 33 -19.58 29.27 0.11
N ALA A 34 -19.41 30.57 -0.16
CA ALA A 34 -18.26 31.11 -0.89
C ALA A 34 -16.97 30.98 -0.08
N GLU A 35 -17.02 31.27 1.22
CA GLU A 35 -15.88 31.13 2.13
C GLU A 35 -15.45 29.67 2.29
N ARG A 36 -16.41 28.74 2.42
CA ARG A 36 -16.11 27.31 2.46
C ARG A 36 -15.44 26.81 1.18
N ARG A 37 -15.90 27.27 0.01
CA ARG A 37 -15.24 26.96 -1.27
C ARG A 37 -13.81 27.49 -1.30
N ARG A 38 -13.62 28.76 -0.94
CA ARG A 38 -12.29 29.39 -0.91
C ARG A 38 -11.33 28.66 0.03
N LEU A 39 -11.80 28.24 1.20
CA LEU A 39 -11.00 27.47 2.15
C LEU A 39 -10.61 26.10 1.59
N VAL A 40 -11.54 25.38 0.97
CA VAL A 40 -11.25 24.09 0.29
C VAL A 40 -10.22 24.27 -0.83
N ASP A 41 -10.35 25.33 -1.63
CA ASP A 41 -9.41 25.63 -2.71
C ASP A 41 -8.00 25.90 -2.17
N LEU A 42 -7.87 26.66 -1.08
CA LEU A 42 -6.57 26.94 -0.44
C LEU A 42 -5.95 25.69 0.18
N GLN A 43 -6.74 24.83 0.82
CA GLN A 43 -6.27 23.55 1.34
C GLN A 43 -5.81 22.62 0.23
N TRP A 44 -6.51 22.66 -0.91
CA TRP A 44 -6.17 21.89 -2.08
C TRP A 44 -4.88 22.42 -2.74
N ILE A 45 -4.73 23.74 -2.87
CA ILE A 45 -3.50 24.39 -3.35
C ILE A 45 -2.33 24.09 -2.42
N ASP A 46 -2.50 24.19 -1.10
CA ASP A 46 -1.45 23.86 -0.14
C ASP A 46 -1.06 22.38 -0.20
N ALA A 47 -2.05 21.48 -0.29
CA ALA A 47 -1.79 20.06 -0.48
C ALA A 47 -1.01 19.79 -1.79
N LEU A 48 -1.26 20.55 -2.86
CA LEU A 48 -0.51 20.47 -4.11
C LEU A 48 0.89 21.07 -4.00
N LEU A 49 1.05 22.23 -3.36
CA LEU A 49 2.33 22.93 -3.20
C LEU A 49 3.27 22.15 -2.26
N GLY A 50 2.76 21.68 -1.13
CA GLY A 50 3.48 20.76 -0.23
C GLY A 50 3.80 19.41 -0.89
N HIS A 51 3.17 19.09 -2.02
CA HIS A 51 3.49 17.92 -2.84
C HIS A 51 4.46 18.20 -4.00
N ALA A 52 4.61 19.45 -4.43
CA ALA A 52 5.44 19.86 -5.56
C ALA A 52 6.87 20.30 -5.15
N ALA A 53 7.06 20.80 -3.93
CA ALA A 53 8.39 21.14 -3.38
C ALA A 53 8.61 20.30 -2.11
N PRO A 54 9.67 19.45 -1.94
CA PRO A 54 11.04 19.55 -2.46
C PRO A 54 11.72 18.16 -2.75
N ALA A 55 10.97 17.18 -3.25
CA ALA A 55 11.47 15.79 -3.32
C ALA A 55 12.66 15.61 -4.29
N GLU A 56 12.76 16.43 -5.34
CA GLU A 56 13.89 16.40 -6.26
C GLU A 56 15.11 17.14 -5.71
N ALA A 57 14.96 18.35 -5.18
CA ALA A 57 16.09 19.14 -4.68
C ALA A 57 16.86 18.41 -3.55
N ALA A 58 16.14 17.83 -2.59
CA ALA A 58 16.77 17.12 -1.48
C ALA A 58 17.33 15.73 -1.86
N ALA A 59 16.88 15.13 -2.96
CA ALA A 59 17.41 13.88 -3.49
C ALA A 59 18.65 14.13 -4.35
N THR A 60 18.65 15.19 -5.15
CA THR A 60 19.79 15.63 -5.96
C THR A 60 20.95 16.08 -5.06
N ASP A 61 20.69 16.85 -4.00
CA ASP A 61 21.74 17.26 -3.04
C ASP A 61 22.38 16.07 -2.31
N ARG A 62 21.58 15.06 -1.94
CA ARG A 62 22.08 13.83 -1.32
C ARG A 62 22.90 12.98 -2.29
N SER A 63 22.50 12.91 -3.56
CA SER A 63 23.26 12.20 -4.60
C SER A 63 24.58 12.92 -4.91
N VAL A 64 24.58 14.25 -4.95
CA VAL A 64 25.80 15.05 -5.16
C VAL A 64 26.75 14.89 -3.97
N ALA A 65 26.23 14.94 -2.73
CA ALA A 65 27.02 14.73 -1.52
C ALA A 65 27.65 13.32 -1.46
N SER A 66 26.94 12.26 -1.87
CA SER A 66 27.51 10.90 -1.85
C SER A 66 28.59 10.69 -2.91
N VAL A 67 28.45 11.32 -4.08
CA VAL A 67 29.45 11.27 -5.15
C VAL A 67 30.71 12.02 -4.75
N LEU A 68 30.58 13.19 -4.12
CA LEU A 68 31.73 13.95 -3.61
C LEU A 68 32.46 13.18 -2.50
N ALA A 69 31.74 12.55 -1.57
CA ALA A 69 32.34 11.73 -0.52
C ALA A 69 33.09 10.48 -1.06
N GLN A 70 32.63 9.90 -2.17
CA GLN A 70 33.33 8.79 -2.84
C GLN A 70 34.61 9.24 -3.55
N LEU A 71 34.65 10.48 -4.05
CA LEU A 71 35.83 11.04 -4.71
C LEU A 71 36.90 11.49 -3.72
N GLU A 72 36.53 11.91 -2.51
CA GLU A 72 37.46 12.31 -1.44
C GLU A 72 38.09 11.12 -0.69
N SER A 73 37.63 9.90 -0.93
CA SER A 73 38.16 8.71 -0.25
C SER A 73 39.47 8.21 -0.91
N PRO A 74 40.63 8.29 -0.24
CA PRO A 74 41.90 7.86 -0.83
C PRO A 74 41.91 6.35 -1.07
N SER A 75 42.23 5.99 -2.31
CA SER A 75 42.35 4.63 -2.81
C SER A 75 43.23 3.76 -1.89
N ARG A 76 42.62 2.77 -1.23
CA ARG A 76 43.32 1.79 -0.40
C ARG A 76 44.24 0.94 -1.28
N THR A 77 45.54 1.18 -1.13
CA THR A 77 46.61 0.37 -1.70
C THR A 77 46.59 -1.07 -1.16
N PRO A 78 46.78 -2.10 -2.01
CA PRO A 78 46.81 -3.48 -1.59
C PRO A 78 48.12 -3.81 -0.86
N LYS A 79 48.06 -4.08 0.44
CA LYS A 79 49.19 -4.59 1.22
C LYS A 79 49.43 -6.07 0.92
N ARG A 80 50.36 -6.32 -0.01
CA ARG A 80 51.10 -7.57 -0.16
C ARG A 80 52.01 -7.76 1.06
N LYS A 81 51.80 -8.83 1.84
CA LYS A 81 52.78 -9.34 2.81
C LYS A 81 52.96 -10.85 2.65
N THR A 82 54.18 -11.23 2.99
CA THR A 82 55.00 -12.33 2.50
C THR A 82 55.10 -13.49 3.48
N SER A 83 55.61 -14.60 2.95
CA SER A 83 56.23 -15.74 3.64
C SER A 83 55.29 -16.84 4.18
N ARG A 84 55.24 -17.94 3.42
CA ARG A 84 54.79 -19.25 3.85
C ARG A 84 55.92 -19.92 4.64
N ARG A 85 55.65 -20.32 5.89
CA ARG A 85 56.43 -21.31 6.64
C ARG A 85 55.55 -22.56 6.80
N PRO A 86 56.03 -23.77 6.47
CA PRO A 86 55.23 -24.98 6.56
C PRO A 86 55.24 -25.51 7.99
N VAL A 87 54.15 -25.30 8.73
CA VAL A 87 53.93 -25.97 10.01
C VAL A 87 53.28 -27.31 9.72
N ARG A 88 54.01 -28.40 9.96
CA ARG A 88 53.50 -29.78 9.92
C ARG A 88 52.51 -29.99 11.07
N PHE A 89 51.23 -29.71 10.82
CA PHE A 89 50.16 -30.17 11.69
C PHE A 89 49.96 -31.67 11.49
N ARG A 90 50.45 -32.46 12.46
CA ARG A 90 50.06 -33.87 12.63
C ARG A 90 48.54 -33.91 12.82
N ARG A 91 47.87 -34.58 11.88
CA ARG A 91 46.44 -34.88 11.90
C ARG A 91 46.14 -35.79 13.09
N LEU A 92 45.65 -35.22 14.18
CA LEU A 92 44.76 -35.90 15.10
C LEU A 92 43.35 -35.56 14.64
N LEU A 93 42.86 -36.30 13.64
CA LEU A 93 41.43 -36.32 13.36
C LEU A 93 40.81 -37.11 14.52
N PRO A 94 39.99 -36.50 15.39
CA PRO A 94 39.16 -37.30 16.26
C PRO A 94 38.31 -38.18 15.36
N ALA A 95 38.13 -39.45 15.74
CA ALA A 95 37.19 -40.35 15.09
C ALA A 95 35.78 -39.77 15.29
N ILE A 96 35.38 -38.84 14.43
CA ILE A 96 34.01 -38.38 14.32
C ILE A 96 33.23 -39.62 13.91
N SER A 97 32.45 -40.18 14.83
CA SER A 97 31.66 -41.36 14.56
C SER A 97 30.73 -41.05 13.37
N LEU A 98 30.77 -41.90 12.35
CA LEU A 98 29.92 -41.77 11.14
C LEU A 98 28.42 -41.65 11.49
N SER A 99 28.03 -42.11 12.68
CA SER A 99 26.68 -41.97 13.22
C SER A 99 26.25 -40.52 13.52
N SER A 100 27.17 -39.64 13.91
CA SER A 100 26.86 -38.23 14.23
C SER A 100 26.56 -37.39 12.97
N VAL A 101 27.27 -37.66 11.88
CA VAL A 101 27.09 -36.98 10.58
C VAL A 101 25.78 -37.39 9.91
N ALA A 102 25.40 -38.68 10.00
CA ALA A 102 24.15 -39.17 9.46
C ALA A 102 22.92 -38.54 10.13
N LEU A 103 22.94 -38.35 11.46
CA LEU A 103 21.86 -37.70 12.20
C LEU A 103 21.71 -36.22 11.79
N ALA A 104 22.82 -35.49 11.71
CA ALA A 104 22.81 -34.08 11.30
C ALA A 104 22.29 -33.91 9.86
N ALA A 105 22.70 -34.78 8.94
CA ALA A 105 22.21 -34.79 7.57
C ALA A 105 20.70 -35.12 7.50
N ALA A 106 20.23 -36.10 8.27
CA ALA A 106 18.81 -36.45 8.33
C ALA A 106 17.93 -35.31 8.88
N LEU A 107 18.41 -34.60 9.91
CA LEU A 107 17.71 -33.42 10.45
C LEU A 107 17.64 -32.28 9.43
N LEU A 108 18.73 -32.00 8.70
CA LEU A 108 18.73 -30.99 7.64
C LEU A 108 17.78 -31.35 6.50
N LEU A 109 17.73 -32.62 6.10
CA LEU A 109 16.78 -33.10 5.10
C LEU A 109 15.33 -33.00 5.59
N ALA A 110 15.07 -33.35 6.86
CA ALA A 110 13.72 -33.23 7.44
C ALA A 110 13.25 -31.77 7.51
N VAL A 111 14.13 -30.84 7.91
CA VAL A 111 13.84 -29.40 7.93
C VAL A 111 13.61 -28.86 6.53
N GLY A 112 14.46 -29.24 5.56
CA GLY A 112 14.30 -28.84 4.16
C GLY A 112 12.98 -29.35 3.55
N PHE A 113 12.63 -30.60 3.82
CA PHE A 113 11.40 -31.22 3.32
C PHE A 113 10.14 -30.56 3.93
N TRP A 114 10.16 -30.25 5.23
CA TRP A 114 9.06 -29.52 5.88
C TRP A 114 8.87 -28.14 5.24
N TRP A 115 9.96 -27.39 5.04
CA TRP A 115 9.91 -26.05 4.47
C TRP A 115 9.31 -26.05 3.06
N GLN A 116 9.71 -27.00 2.23
CA GLN A 116 9.21 -27.09 0.85
C GLN A 116 7.71 -27.41 0.80
N ARG A 117 7.22 -28.31 1.66
CA ARG A 117 5.80 -28.66 1.74
C ARG A 117 4.91 -27.49 2.17
N SER A 118 5.42 -26.63 3.04
CA SER A 118 4.72 -25.41 3.49
C SER A 118 4.51 -24.43 2.34
N ALA A 119 5.53 -24.23 1.51
CA ALA A 119 5.46 -23.32 0.37
C ALA A 119 4.47 -23.80 -0.71
N GLU A 120 4.42 -25.11 -1.00
CA GLU A 120 3.46 -25.68 -1.96
C GLU A 120 2.01 -25.51 -1.50
N GLN A 121 1.73 -25.75 -0.22
CA GLN A 121 0.39 -25.54 0.36
C GLN A 121 0.00 -24.06 0.38
N ALA A 122 0.94 -23.17 0.73
CA ALA A 122 0.70 -21.74 0.67
C ALA A 122 0.39 -21.27 -0.75
N MET A 123 1.12 -21.77 -1.74
CA MET A 123 0.87 -21.46 -3.15
C MET A 123 -0.51 -21.95 -3.62
N ALA A 124 -0.88 -23.18 -3.26
CA ALA A 124 -2.22 -23.72 -3.58
C ALA A 124 -3.34 -22.86 -2.97
N MET A 125 -3.15 -22.38 -1.75
CA MET A 125 -4.11 -21.48 -1.09
C MET A 125 -4.17 -20.11 -1.76
N VAL A 126 -3.03 -19.52 -2.14
CA VAL A 126 -3.01 -18.25 -2.91
C VAL A 126 -3.72 -18.40 -4.25
N GLU A 127 -3.49 -19.51 -4.97
CA GLU A 127 -4.17 -19.77 -6.25
C GLU A 127 -5.68 -19.97 -6.05
N LEU A 128 -6.10 -20.73 -5.04
CA LEU A 128 -7.51 -20.90 -4.70
C LEU A 128 -8.17 -19.54 -4.38
N SER A 129 -7.50 -18.69 -3.59
CA SER A 129 -7.96 -17.35 -3.29
C SER A 129 -8.00 -16.44 -4.51
N TYR A 130 -7.03 -16.57 -5.41
CA TYR A 130 -7.00 -15.81 -6.67
C TYR A 130 -8.20 -16.17 -7.54
N GLN A 131 -8.49 -17.46 -7.72
CA GLN A 131 -9.68 -17.91 -8.44
C GLN A 131 -10.98 -17.45 -7.77
N ALA A 132 -11.05 -17.47 -6.43
CA ALA A 132 -12.19 -16.95 -5.69
C ALA A 132 -12.39 -15.44 -5.93
N ALA A 133 -11.29 -14.65 -5.97
CA ALA A 133 -11.32 -13.22 -6.22
C ALA A 133 -11.76 -12.86 -7.66
N LEU A 134 -11.45 -13.72 -8.64
CA LEU A 134 -11.90 -13.57 -10.02
C LEU A 134 -13.36 -13.96 -10.25
N ALA A 135 -13.98 -14.69 -9.31
CA ALA A 135 -15.40 -15.02 -9.43
C ALA A 135 -16.24 -13.72 -9.50
N PRO A 136 -17.34 -13.69 -10.29
CA PRO A 136 -18.22 -12.53 -10.44
C PRO A 136 -19.14 -12.38 -9.22
N ARG A 137 -18.56 -12.43 -8.02
CA ARG A 137 -19.23 -12.20 -6.74
C ARG A 137 -18.71 -10.91 -6.15
N ASP A 138 -19.63 -10.14 -5.61
CA ASP A 138 -19.33 -8.87 -4.97
C ASP A 138 -18.88 -9.09 -3.55
N ARG A 139 -17.77 -8.46 -3.20
CA ARG A 139 -17.19 -8.52 -1.86
C ARG A 139 -16.89 -7.11 -1.40
N THR A 140 -17.41 -6.75 -0.24
CA THR A 140 -17.20 -5.46 0.37
C THR A 140 -16.23 -5.60 1.53
N TYR A 141 -15.10 -4.92 1.42
CA TYR A 141 -14.04 -4.85 2.41
C TYR A 141 -14.10 -3.52 3.14
N SER A 142 -13.96 -3.55 4.46
CA SER A 142 -13.54 -2.39 5.25
C SER A 142 -12.04 -2.22 5.10
N VAL A 143 -11.61 -1.00 4.78
CA VAL A 143 -10.21 -0.64 4.61
C VAL A 143 -9.80 0.27 5.76
N LEU A 144 -8.79 -0.15 6.51
CA LEU A 144 -8.16 0.61 7.57
C LEU A 144 -6.72 0.92 7.16
N VAL A 145 -6.35 2.20 7.18
CA VAL A 145 -4.97 2.63 6.88
C VAL A 145 -4.38 3.29 8.11
N GLU A 146 -3.31 2.69 8.64
CA GLU A 146 -2.56 3.21 9.75
C GLU A 146 -1.30 3.96 9.28
N ARG A 147 -0.99 5.09 9.92
CA ARG A 147 0.08 6.00 9.50
C ARG A 147 1.15 6.15 10.56
N THR A 148 2.40 6.25 10.12
CA THR A 148 3.54 6.51 10.99
C THR A 148 3.43 7.93 11.57
N ASN A 149 3.58 8.07 12.88
CA ASN A 149 3.27 9.24 13.72
C ASN A 149 1.80 9.31 14.19
N GLY A 150 1.49 8.56 15.25
CA GLY A 150 0.15 8.37 15.86
C GLY A 150 -0.61 9.62 16.32
N THR A 151 -0.20 10.82 15.90
CA THR A 151 -1.00 12.04 15.96
C THR A 151 -2.05 12.10 14.83
N MET A 152 -1.86 11.37 13.73
CA MET A 152 -2.84 11.30 12.64
C MET A 152 -3.88 10.20 12.89
N ARG A 153 -5.17 10.54 12.71
CA ARG A 153 -6.25 9.56 12.79
C ARG A 153 -6.12 8.50 11.68
N PRO A 154 -6.43 7.22 11.99
CA PRO A 154 -6.50 6.19 10.96
C PRO A 154 -7.56 6.55 9.93
N ILE A 155 -7.36 6.11 8.70
CA ILE A 155 -8.34 6.31 7.63
C ILE A 155 -9.18 5.05 7.49
N THR A 156 -10.49 5.22 7.57
CA THR A 156 -11.46 4.17 7.27
C THR A 156 -12.13 4.44 5.92
N ALA A 157 -12.27 3.39 5.12
CA ALA A 157 -12.95 3.41 3.83
C ALA A 157 -13.64 2.06 3.57
N HIS A 158 -14.48 2.02 2.54
CA HIS A 158 -15.10 0.79 2.03
C HIS A 158 -14.63 0.53 0.60
N LEU A 159 -14.38 -0.72 0.29
CA LEU A 159 -13.94 -1.18 -1.01
C LEU A 159 -14.83 -2.36 -1.43
N THR A 160 -15.63 -2.17 -2.46
CA THR A 160 -16.42 -3.24 -3.08
C THR A 160 -15.74 -3.68 -4.37
N VAL A 161 -15.56 -4.99 -4.56
CA VAL A 161 -14.89 -5.55 -5.76
C VAL A 161 -15.76 -6.64 -6.40
N ARG A 162 -15.67 -6.77 -7.73
CA ARG A 162 -16.27 -7.86 -8.54
C ARG A 162 -15.30 -8.28 -9.64
N GLY A 163 -15.06 -9.58 -9.80
CA GLY A 163 -14.51 -10.15 -11.04
C GLY A 163 -13.10 -9.68 -11.46
N GLY A 164 -12.36 -9.01 -10.57
CA GLY A 164 -11.04 -8.43 -10.85
C GLY A 164 -11.05 -7.16 -11.72
N ASP A 165 -12.15 -6.83 -12.39
CA ASP A 165 -12.27 -5.73 -13.35
C ASP A 165 -13.12 -4.57 -12.83
N LYS A 166 -14.01 -4.80 -11.87
CA LYS A 166 -14.89 -3.78 -11.28
C LYS A 166 -14.56 -3.54 -9.83
N PHE A 167 -14.51 -2.27 -9.44
CA PHE A 167 -14.46 -1.90 -8.04
C PHE A 167 -15.12 -0.56 -7.76
N LEU A 168 -15.48 -0.36 -6.50
CA LEU A 168 -15.97 0.87 -5.92
C LEU A 168 -15.24 1.09 -4.60
N PHE A 169 -14.56 2.21 -4.49
CA PHE A 169 -13.92 2.69 -3.28
C PHE A 169 -14.67 3.91 -2.77
N GLU A 170 -15.13 3.87 -1.52
CA GLU A 170 -15.84 4.94 -0.85
C GLU A 170 -15.10 5.36 0.41
N LYS A 171 -14.86 6.65 0.56
CA LYS A 171 -14.25 7.21 1.76
C LYS A 171 -15.02 8.43 2.22
N GLN A 172 -15.32 8.48 3.51
CA GLN A 172 -15.87 9.68 4.13
C GLN A 172 -14.75 10.69 4.40
N GLY A 173 -14.90 11.90 3.90
CA GLY A 173 -14.00 13.02 4.15
C GLY A 173 -14.21 13.61 5.56
N PRO A 174 -13.27 14.46 6.02
CA PRO A 174 -13.32 15.04 7.38
C PRO A 174 -14.54 15.92 7.64
N LEU A 175 -15.14 16.49 6.58
CA LEU A 175 -16.36 17.31 6.65
C LEU A 175 -17.64 16.49 6.38
N GLY A 176 -17.56 15.16 6.46
CA GLY A 176 -18.68 14.25 6.20
C GLY A 176 -18.97 14.00 4.72
N ALA A 177 -18.35 14.74 3.80
CA ALA A 177 -18.55 14.56 2.37
C ALA A 177 -17.88 13.27 1.86
N THR A 178 -18.61 12.47 1.09
CA THR A 178 -18.09 11.21 0.55
C THR A 178 -17.33 11.43 -0.75
N ILE A 179 -16.15 10.85 -0.82
CA ILE A 179 -15.35 10.71 -2.03
C ILE A 179 -15.58 9.30 -2.57
N ARG A 180 -15.85 9.19 -3.87
CA ARG A 180 -15.99 7.89 -4.53
C ARG A 180 -15.04 7.76 -5.71
N LEU A 181 -14.54 6.56 -5.88
CA LEU A 181 -13.66 6.19 -6.96
C LEU A 181 -14.08 4.79 -7.41
N GLY A 182 -14.11 4.53 -8.71
CA GLY A 182 -14.43 3.20 -9.18
C GLY A 182 -14.07 2.96 -10.63
N THR A 183 -14.39 1.76 -11.06
CA THR A 183 -14.30 1.32 -12.44
C THR A 183 -15.46 0.36 -12.71
N ASP A 184 -16.04 0.49 -13.90
CA ASP A 184 -17.07 -0.41 -14.44
C ASP A 184 -16.47 -1.54 -15.30
N GLY A 185 -15.14 -1.63 -15.36
CA GLY A 185 -14.39 -2.57 -16.21
C GLY A 185 -13.96 -1.97 -17.55
N VAL A 186 -14.49 -0.80 -17.95
CA VAL A 186 -14.14 -0.11 -19.20
C VAL A 186 -13.24 1.08 -18.93
N GLY A 187 -13.53 1.83 -17.87
CA GLY A 187 -12.74 3.00 -17.50
C GLY A 187 -12.90 3.37 -16.04
N TYR A 188 -12.03 4.27 -15.59
CA TYR A 188 -12.04 4.77 -14.23
C TYR A 188 -12.87 6.03 -14.13
N TRP A 189 -13.50 6.22 -12.98
CA TRP A 189 -14.26 7.41 -12.67
C TRP A 189 -14.03 7.83 -11.22
N PHE A 190 -14.06 9.13 -10.98
CA PHE A 190 -13.86 9.75 -9.69
C PHE A 190 -14.95 10.78 -9.43
N ILE A 191 -15.60 10.68 -8.28
CA ILE A 191 -16.63 11.61 -7.84
C ILE A 191 -16.05 12.40 -6.66
N PRO A 192 -15.55 13.62 -6.89
CA PRO A 192 -15.13 14.49 -5.81
C PRO A 192 -16.34 14.93 -4.97
N PRO A 193 -16.13 15.44 -3.74
CA PRO A 193 -17.20 15.99 -2.91
C PRO A 193 -18.05 17.05 -3.62
N GLN A 194 -17.43 17.87 -4.47
CA GLN A 194 -18.04 18.94 -5.25
C GLN A 194 -17.38 19.00 -6.64
N GLY A 195 -18.11 19.45 -7.66
CA GLY A 195 -17.61 19.60 -9.05
C GLY A 195 -18.20 18.59 -10.05
N PRO A 196 -17.61 18.39 -11.23
CA PRO A 196 -18.03 17.35 -12.16
C PRO A 196 -17.50 15.96 -11.76
N ILE A 197 -18.04 14.90 -12.37
CA ILE A 197 -17.47 13.54 -12.34
C ILE A 197 -16.25 13.54 -13.25
N VAL A 198 -15.10 13.08 -12.77
CA VAL A 198 -13.88 12.96 -13.59
C VAL A 198 -13.75 11.54 -14.12
N ARG A 199 -13.59 11.37 -15.42
CA ARG A 199 -13.44 10.07 -16.10
C ARG A 199 -12.06 9.93 -16.74
N ALA A 200 -11.54 8.71 -16.76
CA ALA A 200 -10.27 8.41 -17.43
C ALA A 200 -10.18 6.97 -17.93
N ASN A 201 -9.29 6.77 -18.89
CA ASN A 201 -9.02 5.44 -19.45
C ASN A 201 -7.88 4.70 -18.74
N SER A 202 -7.15 5.39 -17.86
CA SER A 202 -6.05 4.82 -17.06
C SER A 202 -6.17 5.29 -15.62
N ASP A 203 -5.55 4.55 -14.69
CA ASP A 203 -5.43 4.93 -13.29
C ASP A 203 -4.50 6.14 -13.08
N GLU A 204 -3.73 6.51 -14.11
CA GLU A 204 -2.85 7.66 -14.13
C GLU A 204 -3.57 9.00 -13.99
N PHE A 205 -4.89 9.10 -14.06
CA PHE A 205 -5.58 10.38 -13.81
C PHE A 205 -5.80 10.70 -12.32
N LEU A 206 -5.57 9.74 -11.43
CA LEU A 206 -5.91 9.95 -10.02
C LEU A 206 -5.18 11.15 -9.42
N PRO A 207 -5.79 11.88 -8.48
CA PRO A 207 -5.10 12.93 -7.74
C PRO A 207 -3.81 12.42 -7.10
N GLY A 208 -2.75 13.23 -7.11
CA GLY A 208 -1.43 12.84 -6.59
C GLY A 208 -1.45 12.35 -5.14
N TRP A 209 -2.34 12.89 -4.29
CA TRP A 209 -2.53 12.39 -2.92
C TRP A 209 -3.10 10.97 -2.90
N MET A 210 -4.00 10.62 -3.83
CA MET A 210 -4.44 9.24 -4.01
C MET A 210 -3.29 8.40 -4.56
N ARG A 211 -2.57 8.85 -5.59
CA ARG A 211 -1.40 8.11 -6.13
C ARG A 211 -0.31 7.85 -5.09
N ARG A 212 -0.15 8.73 -4.09
CA ARG A 212 0.90 8.66 -3.04
C ARG A 212 0.45 7.98 -1.75
N THR A 213 -0.84 8.04 -1.40
CA THR A 213 -1.41 7.35 -0.21
C THR A 213 -2.00 5.99 -0.55
N SER A 214 -2.36 5.76 -1.80
CA SER A 214 -2.58 4.42 -2.33
C SER A 214 -1.21 3.81 -2.57
N THR A 215 -0.79 2.93 -1.69
CA THR A 215 -0.17 1.69 -2.16
C THR A 215 -1.11 1.16 -3.23
N ASP A 216 -0.80 1.42 -4.51
CA ASP A 216 -1.53 1.14 -5.75
C ASP A 216 -3.06 0.95 -5.68
N LEU A 217 -3.84 1.66 -6.51
CA LEU A 217 -5.16 1.14 -6.94
C LEU A 217 -5.10 -0.35 -7.36
N PRO A 218 -4.04 -0.81 -8.05
CA PRO A 218 -3.75 -2.24 -8.23
C PRO A 218 -3.70 -3.10 -6.96
N HIS A 219 -3.40 -2.55 -5.78
CA HIS A 219 -3.47 -3.27 -4.50
C HIS A 219 -4.86 -3.23 -3.85
N LEU A 220 -5.74 -2.31 -4.27
CA LEU A 220 -7.15 -2.37 -3.88
C LEU A 220 -7.88 -3.51 -4.59
N GLN A 221 -7.40 -3.96 -5.74
CA GLN A 221 -7.86 -5.20 -6.33
C GLN A 221 -7.19 -6.38 -5.62
N VAL A 222 -7.93 -7.05 -4.74
CA VAL A 222 -7.50 -8.25 -4.01
C VAL A 222 -6.90 -9.29 -4.99
N SER A 223 -7.49 -9.45 -6.17
CA SER A 223 -6.98 -10.33 -7.24
C SER A 223 -5.57 -9.97 -7.70
N THR A 224 -5.30 -8.70 -7.97
CA THR A 224 -3.99 -8.22 -8.45
C THR A 224 -2.92 -8.36 -7.37
N LEU A 225 -3.28 -8.18 -6.10
CA LEU A 225 -2.37 -8.46 -4.99
C LEU A 225 -2.05 -9.96 -4.87
N LEU A 226 -3.07 -10.83 -5.00
CA LEU A 226 -2.88 -12.29 -4.96
C LEU A 226 -2.01 -12.77 -6.13
N GLU A 227 -2.20 -12.21 -7.33
CA GLU A 227 -1.33 -12.45 -8.48
C GLU A 227 0.11 -12.04 -8.18
N ARG A 228 0.32 -10.86 -7.58
CA ARG A 228 1.67 -10.43 -7.17
C ARG A 228 2.26 -11.37 -6.12
N MET A 229 1.47 -11.83 -5.15
CA MET A 229 1.90 -12.80 -4.13
C MET A 229 2.38 -14.09 -4.78
N ARG A 230 1.66 -14.61 -5.78
CA ARG A 230 2.04 -15.80 -6.56
C ARG A 230 3.39 -15.62 -7.26
N ASP A 231 3.61 -14.47 -7.89
CA ASP A 231 4.74 -14.30 -8.82
C ASP A 231 6.01 -13.79 -8.12
N TYR A 232 5.86 -12.92 -7.10
CA TYR A 232 6.96 -12.10 -6.57
C TYR A 232 7.25 -12.26 -5.08
N TYR A 233 6.36 -12.91 -4.31
CA TYR A 233 6.55 -13.09 -2.88
C TYR A 233 7.05 -14.50 -2.55
N GLN A 234 7.78 -14.59 -1.44
CA GLN A 234 8.05 -15.87 -0.78
C GLN A 234 6.90 -16.17 0.15
N LEU A 235 6.21 -17.28 -0.09
CA LEU A 235 5.03 -17.69 0.67
C LEU A 235 5.40 -18.63 1.80
N GLN A 236 4.84 -18.38 2.98
CA GLN A 236 4.95 -19.22 4.16
C GLN A 236 3.55 -19.47 4.71
N ARG A 237 3.20 -20.75 4.88
CA ARG A 237 1.99 -21.12 5.61
C ARG A 237 2.23 -21.00 7.11
N LEU A 238 1.31 -20.34 7.80
CA LEU A 238 1.26 -20.24 9.26
C LEU A 238 0.16 -21.16 9.81
N PRO A 239 0.14 -21.43 11.13
CA PRO A 239 -0.94 -22.18 11.75
C PRO A 239 -2.30 -21.56 11.44
N ALA A 240 -3.32 -22.39 11.23
CA ALA A 240 -4.67 -21.90 11.03
C ALA A 240 -5.14 -21.13 12.27
N GLU A 241 -5.86 -20.05 12.04
CA GLU A 241 -6.22 -19.07 13.07
C GLU A 241 -7.66 -18.59 12.81
N SER A 242 -8.39 -18.29 13.88
CA SER A 242 -9.67 -17.58 13.77
C SER A 242 -9.48 -16.10 14.09
N LEU A 243 -10.05 -15.22 13.26
CA LEU A 243 -10.00 -13.76 13.45
C LEU A 243 -10.86 -13.27 14.63
N VAL A 244 -11.80 -14.09 15.09
CA VAL A 244 -12.68 -13.81 16.22
C VAL A 244 -12.76 -15.02 17.15
N PRO A 245 -12.89 -14.83 18.48
CA PRO A 245 -13.00 -15.95 19.40
C PRO A 245 -14.19 -16.86 19.06
N GLY A 246 -13.91 -18.13 18.76
CA GLY A 246 -14.93 -19.12 18.39
C GLY A 246 -15.43 -19.03 16.94
N GLY A 247 -14.79 -18.22 16.09
CA GLY A 247 -15.08 -18.18 14.65
C GLY A 247 -14.51 -19.39 13.90
N PRO A 248 -14.73 -19.45 12.57
CA PRO A 248 -14.13 -20.49 11.73
C PRO A 248 -12.60 -20.39 11.74
N GLU A 249 -11.93 -21.53 11.61
CA GLU A 249 -10.49 -21.57 11.37
C GLU A 249 -10.19 -21.18 9.92
N LEU A 250 -9.34 -20.17 9.75
CA LEU A 250 -8.92 -19.66 8.45
C LEU A 250 -7.50 -20.12 8.14
N SER A 251 -7.22 -20.33 6.86
CA SER A 251 -5.86 -20.55 6.40
C SER A 251 -5.08 -19.23 6.48
N HIS A 252 -4.09 -19.19 7.36
CA HIS A 252 -3.21 -18.03 7.55
C HIS A 252 -1.92 -18.20 6.75
N LEU A 253 -1.62 -17.21 5.91
CA LEU A 253 -0.43 -17.16 5.08
C LEU A 253 0.33 -15.85 5.34
N LYS A 254 1.65 -15.95 5.26
CA LYS A 254 2.56 -14.81 5.25
C LYS A 254 3.36 -14.81 3.96
N ALA A 255 3.34 -13.68 3.27
CA ALA A 255 4.09 -13.43 2.05
C ALA A 255 5.12 -12.34 2.32
N THR A 256 6.38 -12.61 2.04
CA THR A 256 7.47 -11.64 2.17
C THR A 256 8.04 -11.30 0.80
N TRP A 257 8.21 -10.01 0.51
CA TRP A 257 8.71 -9.54 -0.78
C TRP A 257 10.08 -10.15 -1.10
N SER A 258 10.22 -10.78 -2.27
CA SER A 258 11.50 -11.35 -2.70
C SER A 258 12.30 -10.31 -3.48
N ALA A 259 13.23 -9.63 -2.80
CA ALA A 259 14.03 -8.51 -3.32
C ALA A 259 14.92 -8.82 -4.56
N GLY A 260 14.85 -10.03 -5.13
CA GLY A 260 15.65 -10.45 -6.28
C GLY A 260 14.89 -10.56 -7.62
N LYS A 261 13.56 -10.45 -7.65
CA LYS A 261 12.77 -10.80 -8.85
C LYS A 261 12.30 -9.62 -9.71
N LEU A 262 12.39 -8.38 -9.24
CA LEU A 262 11.92 -7.21 -10.00
C LEU A 262 12.87 -6.02 -9.85
N LYS A 263 13.15 -5.35 -10.97
CA LYS A 263 13.58 -3.95 -10.95
C LYS A 263 12.42 -3.12 -10.36
N PRO A 264 12.69 -2.10 -9.55
CA PRO A 264 11.64 -1.19 -9.09
C PRO A 264 10.81 -0.73 -10.28
N SER A 265 9.49 -0.77 -10.12
CA SER A 265 8.53 -0.31 -11.12
C SER A 265 9.01 1.03 -11.71
N LYS A 266 8.85 1.22 -13.03
CA LYS A 266 9.16 2.47 -13.75
C LYS A 266 8.50 3.70 -13.11
N TYR A 267 7.47 3.48 -12.29
CA TYR A 267 6.71 4.48 -11.57
C TYR A 267 7.21 4.77 -10.14
N GLY A 268 8.36 4.23 -9.70
CA GLY A 268 8.97 4.56 -8.41
C GLY A 268 8.16 4.11 -7.19
N ARG A 269 7.28 3.12 -7.35
CA ARG A 269 6.38 2.62 -6.30
C ARG A 269 6.98 1.40 -5.61
N THR A 270 7.07 1.44 -4.28
CA THR A 270 7.59 0.32 -3.49
C THR A 270 6.43 -0.60 -3.10
N PRO A 271 6.49 -1.89 -3.44
CA PRO A 271 5.47 -2.85 -3.03
C PRO A 271 5.46 -3.05 -1.51
N PRO A 272 4.38 -3.60 -0.93
CA PRO A 272 4.35 -4.04 0.45
C PRO A 272 5.51 -5.00 0.74
N GLU A 273 6.25 -4.76 1.82
CA GLU A 273 7.35 -5.65 2.24
C GLU A 273 6.81 -7.00 2.70
N GLN A 274 5.65 -6.97 3.36
CA GLN A 274 4.97 -8.14 3.87
C GLN A 274 3.47 -8.05 3.59
N VAL A 275 2.87 -9.20 3.30
CA VAL A 275 1.43 -9.39 3.16
C VAL A 275 1.03 -10.56 4.03
N GLU A 276 0.07 -10.36 4.93
CA GLU A 276 -0.58 -11.45 5.65
C GLU A 276 -2.00 -11.63 5.13
N LEU A 277 -2.40 -12.89 4.97
CA LEU A 277 -3.67 -13.26 4.37
C LEU A 277 -4.35 -14.33 5.22
N TRP A 278 -5.62 -14.11 5.51
CA TRP A 278 -6.52 -15.08 6.13
C TRP A 278 -7.64 -15.37 5.12
N ALA A 279 -7.75 -16.62 4.72
CA ALA A 279 -8.76 -17.06 3.76
C ALA A 279 -9.49 -18.30 4.24
N ASP A 280 -10.77 -18.41 3.88
CA ASP A 280 -11.54 -19.61 4.09
C ASP A 280 -10.91 -20.79 3.31
N PRO A 281 -10.55 -21.90 3.97
CA PRO A 281 -9.80 -22.99 3.35
C PRO A 281 -10.60 -23.80 2.33
N ALA A 282 -11.94 -23.70 2.33
CA ALA A 282 -12.80 -24.44 1.41
C ALA A 282 -13.12 -23.63 0.14
N THR A 283 -13.35 -22.33 0.30
CA THR A 283 -13.82 -21.44 -0.76
C THR A 283 -12.73 -20.56 -1.35
N GLY A 284 -11.63 -20.34 -0.63
CA GLY A 284 -10.59 -19.39 -1.01
C GLY A 284 -10.93 -17.94 -0.73
N VAL A 285 -12.13 -17.62 -0.23
CA VAL A 285 -12.53 -16.24 0.02
C VAL A 285 -11.60 -15.62 1.04
N VAL A 286 -11.02 -14.47 0.68
CA VAL A 286 -10.13 -13.70 1.56
C VAL A 286 -11.00 -12.94 2.56
N GLU A 287 -10.88 -13.30 3.83
CA GLU A 287 -11.59 -12.71 4.97
C GLU A 287 -10.83 -11.49 5.52
N GLN A 288 -9.50 -11.59 5.56
CA GLN A 288 -8.65 -10.48 5.96
C GLN A 288 -7.33 -10.48 5.20
N LEU A 289 -6.85 -9.28 4.93
CA LEU A 289 -5.56 -9.04 4.33
C LEU A 289 -4.88 -7.86 5.01
N VAL A 290 -3.62 -8.02 5.40
CA VAL A 290 -2.82 -6.99 6.06
C VAL A 290 -1.56 -6.73 5.23
N LEU A 291 -1.36 -5.48 4.84
CA LEU A 291 -0.23 -5.02 4.04
C LEU A 291 0.72 -4.20 4.93
N THR A 292 1.95 -4.68 5.09
CA THR A 292 3.01 -3.89 5.73
C THR A 292 3.81 -3.17 4.66
N LEU A 293 3.84 -1.84 4.76
CA LEU A 293 4.49 -0.96 3.80
C LEU A 293 5.87 -0.55 4.32
N PRO A 294 6.85 -0.35 3.41
CA PRO A 294 8.17 0.13 3.78
C PRO A 294 8.07 1.50 4.45
N ILE A 295 8.65 1.63 5.64
CA ILE A 295 8.68 2.89 6.38
C ILE A 295 9.82 3.75 5.83
N ASP A 296 9.49 4.80 5.08
CA ASP A 296 10.45 5.86 4.76
C ASP A 296 10.51 6.86 5.93
N ALA A 297 11.62 6.88 6.65
CA ALA A 297 11.86 7.77 7.80
C ALA A 297 11.70 9.26 7.48
N SER A 298 11.72 9.64 6.19
CA SER A 298 11.53 11.02 5.75
C SER A 298 10.06 11.41 5.51
N ARG A 299 9.08 10.51 5.68
CA ARG A 299 7.71 10.74 5.21
C ARG A 299 6.61 10.32 6.19
N ARG A 300 5.56 11.14 6.24
CA ARG A 300 4.27 10.86 6.89
C ARG A 300 3.45 9.88 6.01
N GLN A 301 3.85 8.61 5.97
CA GLN A 301 3.26 7.61 5.08
C GLN A 301 2.40 6.59 5.84
N ALA A 302 1.53 5.91 5.08
CA ALA A 302 0.89 4.69 5.54
C ALA A 302 1.97 3.64 5.79
N HIS A 303 1.84 2.90 6.89
CA HIS A 303 2.75 1.80 7.22
C HIS A 303 2.01 0.45 7.26
N GLU A 304 0.71 0.48 7.53
CA GLU A 304 -0.14 -0.70 7.50
C GLU A 304 -1.47 -0.38 6.80
N VAL A 305 -1.91 -1.31 5.95
CA VAL A 305 -3.24 -1.27 5.34
C VAL A 305 -3.93 -2.61 5.58
N THR A 306 -5.07 -2.58 6.24
CA THR A 306 -5.87 -3.76 6.58
C THR A 306 -7.17 -3.73 5.80
N LEU A 307 -7.44 -4.80 5.05
CA LEU A 307 -8.69 -5.06 4.36
C LEU A 307 -9.38 -6.21 5.10
N ARG A 308 -10.59 -5.98 5.61
CA ARG A 308 -11.39 -7.03 6.26
C ARG A 308 -12.75 -7.14 5.58
N LEU A 309 -13.12 -8.35 5.18
CA LEU A 309 -14.40 -8.66 4.56
C LEU A 309 -15.53 -8.29 5.52
N VAL A 310 -16.53 -7.58 4.99
CA VAL A 310 -17.71 -7.12 5.73
C VAL A 310 -18.94 -7.84 5.22
N GLU A 311 -19.13 -7.90 3.90
CA GLU A 311 -20.24 -8.63 3.29
C GLU A 311 -19.87 -9.21 1.92
N GLU A 312 -20.55 -10.30 1.58
CA GLU A 312 -20.66 -10.80 0.21
C GLU A 312 -22.11 -10.62 -0.26
N ARG A 313 -22.34 -9.66 -1.16
CA ARG A 313 -23.70 -9.30 -1.59
C ARG A 313 -23.74 -8.89 -3.04
N SER A 314 -24.51 -9.62 -3.85
CA SER A 314 -24.76 -9.27 -5.24
C SER A 314 -25.39 -7.87 -5.40
N LEU A 315 -24.66 -6.97 -6.05
CA LEU A 315 -25.06 -5.64 -6.48
C LEU A 315 -25.51 -5.69 -7.95
N SER A 316 -26.25 -4.67 -8.40
CA SER A 316 -26.50 -4.48 -9.84
C SER A 316 -25.22 -4.02 -10.54
N ASP A 317 -25.12 -4.24 -11.86
CA ASP A 317 -24.00 -3.69 -12.64
C ASP A 317 -23.96 -2.15 -12.61
N GLU A 318 -25.11 -1.50 -12.39
CA GLU A 318 -25.20 -0.04 -12.27
C GLU A 318 -24.44 0.50 -11.06
N ALA A 319 -24.30 -0.29 -9.98
CA ALA A 319 -23.56 0.11 -8.79
C ALA A 319 -22.06 0.39 -9.05
N TYR A 320 -21.52 -0.03 -10.19
CA TYR A 320 -20.14 0.25 -10.59
C TYR A 320 -20.00 1.44 -11.54
N ARG A 321 -21.11 2.14 -11.84
CA ARG A 321 -21.15 3.32 -12.70
C ARG A 321 -21.22 4.59 -11.87
N ALA A 322 -20.54 5.64 -12.31
CA ALA A 322 -20.55 6.92 -11.61
C ALA A 322 -21.96 7.54 -11.52
N GLU A 323 -22.77 7.36 -12.57
CA GLU A 323 -24.15 7.86 -12.68
C GLU A 323 -25.05 7.36 -11.56
N TYR A 324 -24.80 6.16 -11.03
CA TYR A 324 -25.58 5.61 -9.93
C TYR A 324 -25.47 6.46 -8.65
N TYR A 325 -24.32 7.09 -8.43
CA TYR A 325 -24.05 7.90 -7.24
C TYR A 325 -24.23 9.41 -7.46
N ALA A 326 -24.26 9.84 -8.71
CA ALA A 326 -24.26 11.24 -9.10
C ALA A 326 -25.00 11.46 -10.43
N PRO A 327 -26.31 11.11 -10.52
CA PRO A 327 -27.03 11.09 -11.80
C PRO A 327 -27.19 12.47 -12.43
N GLU A 328 -27.13 13.54 -11.64
CA GLU A 328 -27.31 14.92 -12.09
C GLU A 328 -25.98 15.67 -12.34
N ARG A 329 -24.82 15.02 -12.14
CA ARG A 329 -23.52 15.69 -12.28
C ARG A 329 -22.93 15.45 -13.66
N ASP A 330 -22.49 16.53 -14.29
CA ASP A 330 -21.76 16.47 -15.56
C ASP A 330 -20.47 15.67 -15.43
N SER A 331 -20.11 14.96 -16.50
CA SER A 331 -18.84 14.24 -16.61
C SER A 331 -17.83 15.04 -17.42
N VAL A 332 -16.58 15.08 -16.95
CA VAL A 332 -15.43 15.63 -17.67
C VAL A 332 -14.37 14.55 -17.84
N MET A 333 -13.71 14.54 -18.99
CA MET A 333 -12.57 13.66 -19.23
C MET A 333 -11.32 14.26 -18.60
N ALA A 334 -10.53 13.43 -17.91
CA ALA A 334 -9.22 13.83 -17.44
C ALA A 334 -8.29 14.18 -18.63
N PRO A 335 -7.44 15.21 -18.50
CA PRO A 335 -6.45 15.53 -19.51
C PRO A 335 -5.52 14.33 -19.74
N ARG A 336 -5.17 14.08 -21.00
CA ARG A 336 -4.11 13.11 -21.35
C ARG A 336 -2.77 13.79 -21.08
N GLU A 337 -2.04 13.31 -20.07
CA GLU A 337 -0.65 13.73 -19.81
C GLU A 337 0.33 13.18 -20.86
#